data_AF-A0A662IED9-F1
#
_entry.id   AF-A0A662IED9-F1
#
_cell.length_a   1.000
_cell.length_b   1.000
_cell.length_c   1.000
_cell.angle_alpha   90.00
_cell.angle_beta   90.00
_cell.angle_gamma   90.00
#
_symmetry.space_group_name_H-M   'P 1'
#
loop_
_entity.id
_entity.type
_entity.pdbx_description
1 polymer ?
#
loop_
_entity_poly.entity_id
_entity_poly.type
_entity_poly.pdbx_seq_one_letter_code
_entity_poly.pdbx_strand_id
1 'polypeptide(L)'
;TYRARSKAEVWFAPSLPGDILYIPLNGDSWIVQDSSYLAHHGDIEVGIAWRGFRGLLAEGELFWLRLRGYGGVWVNAYGGLEKLEVPAGEKVTIDNFHFVAMSEDVDYSIRKFGGWKSFLLGGEGVVFDVRGPATIYLQTRIIPPFARLLRKFLKTS
;
A
#
# COMPACT_ATOMS: atom_id res chain seq x y z
N THR A 1 10.21 5.62 -16.81
CA THR A 1 9.58 6.93 -17.10
C THR A 1 9.28 7.02 -18.59
N TYR A 2 8.07 7.44 -18.95
CA TYR A 2 7.67 7.72 -20.33
C TYR A 2 7.72 9.23 -20.59
N ARG A 3 8.20 9.66 -21.76
CA ARG A 3 8.22 11.06 -22.19
C ARG A 3 7.71 11.15 -23.63
N ALA A 4 6.58 11.82 -23.83
CA ALA A 4 6.03 12.06 -25.17
C ALA A 4 6.82 13.16 -25.90
N ARG A 5 7.08 12.99 -27.20
CA ARG A 5 7.72 14.00 -28.08
C ARG A 5 6.72 14.73 -28.99
N SER A 6 5.48 14.26 -29.01
CA SER A 6 4.32 14.78 -29.75
C SER A 6 3.06 14.31 -29.03
N LYS A 7 1.87 14.64 -29.54
CA LYS A 7 0.60 14.15 -28.98
C LYS A 7 0.62 12.62 -28.93
N ALA A 8 0.49 12.07 -27.73
CA ALA A 8 0.52 10.64 -27.48
C ALA A 8 -0.46 10.30 -26.35
N GLU A 9 -0.80 9.02 -26.26
CA GLU A 9 -1.64 8.47 -25.21
C GLU A 9 -0.92 7.26 -24.59
N VAL A 10 -1.05 7.11 -23.27
CA VAL A 10 -0.54 5.96 -22.53
C VAL A 10 -1.63 5.48 -21.58
N TRP A 11 -1.82 4.18 -21.54
CA TRP A 11 -2.80 3.53 -20.68
C TRP A 11 -2.05 2.68 -19.66
N PHE A 12 -2.44 2.80 -18.39
CA PHE A 12 -1.91 1.99 -17.29
C PHE A 12 -3.04 1.13 -16.73
N ALA A 13 -2.72 -0.12 -16.39
CA ALA A 13 -3.64 -1.04 -15.73
C ALA A 13 -2.90 -1.69 -14.54
N PRO A 14 -3.53 -1.78 -13.37
CA PRO A 14 -3.01 -2.54 -12.24
C PRO A 14 -2.82 -4.02 -12.60
N SER A 15 -1.81 -4.67 -12.01
CA SER A 15 -1.58 -6.11 -12.19
C SER A 15 -2.64 -6.98 -11.50
N LEU A 16 -3.35 -6.42 -10.53
CA LEU A 16 -4.38 -7.08 -9.74
C LEU A 16 -5.73 -6.40 -9.97
N PRO A 17 -6.85 -7.15 -10.00
CA PRO A 17 -8.16 -6.57 -10.22
C PRO A 17 -8.56 -5.73 -9.01
N GLY A 18 -8.93 -4.48 -9.25
CA GLY A 18 -9.41 -3.56 -8.22
C GLY A 18 -9.49 -2.12 -8.70
N ASP A 19 -9.66 -1.23 -7.74
CA ASP A 19 -9.88 0.19 -7.97
C ASP A 19 -8.56 0.96 -8.18
N ILE A 20 -8.66 2.10 -8.87
CA ILE A 20 -7.59 3.10 -9.02
C ILE A 20 -8.03 4.40 -8.36
N LEU A 21 -7.15 5.01 -7.57
CA LEU A 21 -7.35 6.33 -6.98
C LEU A 21 -6.26 7.29 -7.48
N TYR A 22 -6.65 8.51 -7.82
CA TYR A 22 -5.72 9.61 -8.07
C TYR A 22 -5.53 10.46 -6.82
N ILE A 23 -4.29 10.69 -6.43
CA ILE A 23 -3.87 11.55 -5.32
C ILE A 23 -3.06 12.72 -5.90
N PRO A 24 -3.55 13.96 -5.81
CA PRO A 24 -2.78 15.13 -6.21
C PRO A 24 -1.66 15.40 -5.20
N LEU A 25 -0.47 15.77 -5.69
CA LEU A 25 0.63 16.24 -4.85
C LEU A 25 0.89 17.72 -5.14
N ASN A 26 0.82 18.56 -4.11
CA ASN A 26 0.96 20.01 -4.18
C ASN A 26 2.11 20.52 -3.31
N GLY A 27 3.25 19.80 -3.33
CA GLY A 27 4.43 20.06 -2.50
C GLY A 27 4.44 19.28 -1.19
N ASP A 28 3.35 18.55 -0.90
CA ASP A 28 3.20 17.62 0.20
C ASP A 28 3.85 16.25 -0.10
N SER A 29 3.81 15.37 0.90
CA SER A 29 4.40 14.04 0.86
C SER A 29 3.36 12.98 1.20
N TRP A 30 3.40 11.87 0.48
CA TRP A 30 2.56 10.70 0.70
C TRP A 30 3.41 9.45 0.92
N ILE A 31 2.89 8.55 1.74
CA ILE A 31 3.40 7.21 1.92
C ILE A 31 2.47 6.26 1.16
N VAL A 32 3.04 5.40 0.30
CA VAL A 32 2.30 4.46 -0.55
C VAL A 32 2.93 3.08 -0.44
N GLN A 33 2.12 2.03 -0.31
CA GLN A 33 2.63 0.66 -0.37
C GLN A 33 3.16 0.36 -1.78
N ASP A 34 4.30 -0.32 -1.88
CA ASP A 34 4.96 -0.62 -3.16
C ASP A 34 4.04 -1.32 -4.17
N SER A 35 3.26 -2.31 -3.74
CA SER A 35 2.29 -3.02 -4.60
C SER A 35 1.09 -2.18 -5.05
N SER A 36 0.91 -1.01 -4.44
CA SER A 36 -0.20 -0.08 -4.72
C SER A 36 0.23 1.13 -5.55
N TYR A 37 1.52 1.30 -5.84
CA TYR A 37 1.98 2.34 -6.74
C TYR A 37 1.73 1.92 -8.21
N LEU A 38 0.96 2.72 -8.96
CA LEU A 38 0.67 2.47 -10.37
C LEU A 38 1.52 3.35 -11.30
N ALA A 39 1.37 4.67 -11.18
CA ALA A 39 2.05 5.65 -12.01
C ALA A 39 2.02 7.03 -11.35
N HIS A 40 2.94 7.93 -11.72
CA HIS A 40 2.85 9.34 -11.34
C HIS A 40 3.23 10.25 -12.50
N HIS A 41 2.90 11.52 -12.36
CA HIS A 41 3.31 12.59 -13.26
C HIS A 41 3.73 13.83 -12.47
N GLY A 42 4.44 14.75 -13.12
CA GLY A 42 5.01 15.93 -12.49
C GLY A 42 6.43 15.69 -11.96
N ASP A 43 6.86 16.60 -11.08
CA ASP A 43 8.17 16.55 -10.42
C ASP A 43 7.99 15.93 -9.03
N ILE A 44 8.04 14.59 -8.99
CA ILE A 44 7.84 13.78 -7.78
C ILE A 44 9.11 12.96 -7.52
N GLU A 45 9.70 13.19 -6.34
CA GLU A 45 10.74 12.34 -5.80
C GLU A 45 10.11 11.08 -5.20
N VAL A 46 10.60 9.91 -5.61
CA VAL A 46 10.19 8.61 -5.06
C VAL A 46 11.33 8.05 -4.24
N GLY A 47 11.14 8.01 -2.93
CA GLY A 47 12.07 7.45 -1.95
C GLY A 47 11.45 6.27 -1.20
N ILE A 48 12.18 5.79 -0.19
CA ILE A 48 11.74 4.67 0.65
C ILE A 48 11.43 5.22 2.04
N ALA A 49 10.16 5.11 2.44
CA ALA A 49 9.70 5.52 3.76
C ALA A 49 9.99 4.45 4.82
N TRP A 50 9.80 3.18 4.46
CA TRP A 50 10.02 2.05 5.34
C TRP A 50 10.39 0.81 4.53
N ARG A 51 11.31 0.01 5.06
CA ARG A 51 11.62 -1.35 4.60
C ARG A 51 11.39 -2.27 5.79
N GLY A 52 10.80 -3.43 5.52
CA GLY A 52 10.53 -4.50 6.48
C GLY A 52 11.59 -4.72 7.56
N PHE A 53 11.20 -5.39 8.65
CA PHE A 53 12.18 -5.81 9.65
C PHE A 53 13.13 -6.86 9.04
N ARG A 54 14.44 -6.56 9.01
CA ARG A 54 15.48 -7.49 8.55
C ARG A 54 15.24 -8.90 9.12
N GLY A 55 15.18 -9.92 8.25
CA GLY A 55 15.07 -11.33 8.62
C GLY A 55 13.70 -12.00 8.43
N LEU A 56 12.67 -11.28 7.94
CA LEU A 56 11.46 -11.87 7.32
C LEU A 56 11.62 -12.14 5.80
N LEU A 57 12.86 -11.98 5.31
CA LEU A 57 13.31 -11.82 3.91
C LEU A 57 13.24 -13.11 3.07
N ALA A 58 12.04 -13.61 2.83
CA ALA A 58 11.73 -14.50 1.71
C ALA A 58 10.85 -13.77 0.68
N GLU A 59 10.87 -14.21 -0.58
CA GLU A 59 10.14 -13.64 -1.73
C GLU A 59 8.76 -13.04 -1.36
N GLY A 60 8.51 -11.77 -1.71
CA GLY A 60 7.22 -11.10 -1.51
C GLY A 60 7.14 -10.05 -0.39
N GLU A 61 8.27 -9.47 0.04
CA GLU A 61 8.27 -8.43 1.07
C GLU A 61 7.65 -7.10 0.61
N LEU A 62 6.81 -6.52 1.47
CA LEU A 62 6.25 -5.18 1.31
C LEU A 62 7.23 -4.12 1.80
N PHE A 63 7.30 -3.00 1.09
CA PHE A 63 7.95 -1.78 1.56
C PHE A 63 7.07 -0.58 1.25
N TRP A 64 7.32 0.53 1.95
CA TRP A 64 6.58 1.75 1.75
C TRP A 64 7.44 2.76 1.01
N LEU A 65 6.87 3.30 -0.06
CA LEU A 65 7.42 4.39 -0.84
C LEU A 65 7.04 5.72 -0.20
N ARG A 66 7.97 6.67 -0.20
CA ARG A 66 7.69 8.09 0.02
C ARG A 66 7.61 8.76 -1.34
N LEU A 67 6.52 9.48 -1.60
CA LEU A 67 6.36 10.30 -2.79
C LEU A 67 6.23 11.76 -2.36
N ARG A 68 7.09 12.64 -2.85
CA ARG A 68 7.11 14.06 -2.48
C ARG A 68 7.31 14.94 -3.70
N GLY A 69 6.53 16.00 -3.83
CA GLY A 69 6.74 17.00 -4.89
C GLY A 69 5.46 17.57 -5.46
N TYR A 70 5.47 17.95 -6.73
CA TYR A 70 4.34 18.61 -7.41
C TYR A 70 3.87 17.79 -8.62
N GLY A 71 2.58 17.46 -8.67
CA GLY A 71 1.97 16.66 -9.73
C GLY A 71 0.85 15.78 -9.20
N GLY A 72 0.94 14.48 -9.44
CA GLY A 72 0.05 13.51 -8.80
C GLY A 72 0.43 12.06 -9.06
N VAL A 73 -0.08 11.18 -8.22
CA VAL A 73 0.12 9.73 -8.27
C VAL A 73 -1.22 9.02 -8.44
N TRP A 74 -1.23 8.02 -9.31
CA TRP A 74 -2.26 7.00 -9.34
C TRP A 74 -1.81 5.83 -8.49
N VAL A 75 -2.66 5.42 -7.55
CA VAL A 75 -2.48 4.23 -6.73
C VAL A 75 -3.58 3.21 -7.03
N ASN A 76 -3.31 1.93 -6.78
CA ASN A 76 -4.27 0.84 -6.99
C ASN A 76 -4.48 0.00 -5.73
N ALA A 77 -5.65 -0.63 -5.66
CA ALA A 77 -6.01 -1.62 -4.67
C ALA A 77 -6.17 -3.01 -5.30
N TYR A 78 -5.95 -4.08 -4.54
CA TYR A 78 -6.49 -5.40 -4.85
C TYR A 78 -7.87 -5.56 -4.21
N GLY A 79 -8.90 -5.76 -5.04
CA GLY A 79 -10.28 -5.64 -4.60
C GLY A 79 -10.74 -4.17 -4.55
N GLY A 80 -11.57 -3.85 -3.56
CA GLY A 80 -12.09 -2.50 -3.38
C GLY A 80 -11.09 -1.58 -2.67
N LEU A 81 -11.15 -0.29 -2.96
CA LEU A 81 -10.42 0.76 -2.25
C LEU A 81 -11.34 1.44 -1.22
N GLU A 82 -10.89 1.44 0.04
CA GLU A 82 -11.64 1.98 1.18
C GLU A 82 -10.91 3.20 1.76
N LYS A 83 -11.67 4.25 2.09
CA LYS A 83 -11.15 5.43 2.80
C LYS A 83 -11.53 5.32 4.28
N LEU A 84 -10.52 5.20 5.15
CA LEU A 84 -10.69 5.19 6.59
C LEU A 84 -10.32 6.56 7.19
N GLU A 85 -11.28 7.18 7.86
CA GLU A 85 -11.05 8.37 8.68
C GLU A 85 -10.79 7.94 10.13
N VAL A 86 -9.72 8.45 10.71
CA VAL A 86 -9.35 8.26 12.12
C VAL A 86 -9.48 9.59 12.82
N PRO A 87 -10.54 9.83 13.62
CA PRO A 87 -10.73 11.09 14.32
C PRO A 87 -9.63 11.42 15.32
N ALA A 88 -9.49 12.70 15.67
CA ALA A 88 -8.53 13.16 16.66
C ALA A 88 -8.71 12.45 18.02
N GLY A 89 -7.63 11.90 18.55
CA GLY A 89 -7.63 11.16 19.82
C GLY A 89 -7.96 9.67 19.68
N GLU A 90 -8.43 9.22 18.52
CA GLU A 90 -8.66 7.80 18.24
C GLU A 90 -7.39 7.11 17.74
N LYS A 91 -7.39 5.78 17.85
CA LYS A 91 -6.31 4.91 17.39
C LYS A 91 -6.87 3.67 16.71
N VAL A 92 -6.17 3.19 15.69
CA VAL A 92 -6.53 1.99 14.95
C VAL A 92 -5.26 1.19 14.64
N THR A 93 -5.35 -0.13 14.70
CA THR A 93 -4.32 -1.06 14.23
C THR A 93 -4.73 -1.62 12.88
N ILE A 94 -3.84 -1.55 11.90
CA ILE A 94 -4.10 -2.02 10.53
C ILE A 94 -3.09 -3.10 10.16
N ASP A 95 -3.58 -4.16 9.51
CA ASP A 95 -2.74 -5.16 8.87
C ASP A 95 -1.98 -4.52 7.69
N ASN A 96 -0.65 -4.62 7.71
CA ASN A 96 0.21 -4.01 6.69
C ASN A 96 -0.15 -4.47 5.28
N PHE A 97 -0.65 -5.69 5.06
CA PHE A 97 -1.04 -6.12 3.71
C PHE A 97 -2.23 -5.36 3.14
N HIS A 98 -3.06 -4.74 3.98
CA HIS A 98 -4.24 -3.99 3.56
C HIS A 98 -3.95 -2.50 3.31
N PHE A 99 -2.73 -2.02 3.54
CA PHE A 99 -2.38 -0.62 3.34
C PHE A 99 -2.26 -0.27 1.84
N VAL A 100 -2.76 0.91 1.47
CA VAL A 100 -2.59 1.48 0.12
C VAL A 100 -1.78 2.77 0.22
N ALA A 101 -2.31 3.78 0.92
CA ALA A 101 -1.65 5.08 1.03
C ALA A 101 -2.12 5.89 2.24
N MET A 102 -1.28 6.81 2.72
CA MET A 102 -1.64 7.87 3.68
C MET A 102 -0.71 9.07 3.50
N SER A 103 -1.10 10.23 4.04
CA SER A 103 -0.19 11.38 4.10
C SER A 103 1.02 11.07 4.99
N GLU A 104 2.19 11.61 4.69
CA GLU A 104 3.42 11.37 5.46
C GLU A 104 3.35 11.91 6.90
N ASP A 105 2.57 12.97 7.13
CA ASP A 105 2.45 13.64 8.43
C ASP A 105 1.57 12.89 9.45
N VAL A 106 0.97 11.76 9.05
CA VAL A 106 0.19 10.89 9.93
C VAL A 106 1.07 10.31 11.05
N ASP A 107 0.59 10.36 12.29
CA ASP A 107 1.26 9.73 13.45
C ASP A 107 1.02 8.21 13.42
N TYR A 108 2.06 7.44 13.09
CA TYR A 108 1.99 5.97 13.05
C TYR A 108 3.22 5.29 13.65
N SER A 109 3.03 4.04 14.09
CA SER A 109 4.12 3.16 14.53
C SER A 109 3.95 1.75 13.96
N ILE A 110 5.04 1.16 13.49
CA ILE A 110 5.05 -0.18 12.89
C ILE A 110 5.57 -1.18 13.91
N ARG A 111 4.89 -2.31 14.06
CA ARG A 111 5.31 -3.39 14.95
C ARG A 111 5.02 -4.76 14.37
N LYS A 112 5.82 -5.75 14.78
CA LYS A 112 5.52 -7.16 14.53
C LYS A 112 4.32 -7.58 15.38
N PHE A 113 3.47 -8.44 14.81
CA PHE A 113 2.33 -9.06 15.45
C PHE A 113 2.47 -10.59 15.33
N GLY A 114 2.55 -11.30 16.47
CA GLY A 114 2.81 -12.74 16.52
C GLY A 114 2.13 -13.44 17.70
N GLY A 115 1.80 -14.73 17.52
CA GLY A 115 1.10 -15.61 18.47
C GLY A 115 -0.10 -16.34 17.84
N TRP A 116 -0.91 -17.07 18.61
CA TRP A 116 -2.14 -17.75 18.13
C TRP A 116 -3.11 -16.86 17.31
N LYS A 117 -3.06 -15.54 17.52
CA LYS A 117 -3.84 -14.54 16.78
C LYS A 117 -3.33 -14.28 15.34
N SER A 118 -2.08 -14.64 15.01
CA SER A 118 -1.52 -14.49 13.64
C SER A 118 -2.11 -15.48 12.64
N PHE A 119 -2.71 -16.57 13.12
CA PHE A 119 -3.34 -17.59 12.27
C PHE A 119 -4.56 -17.04 11.51
N LEU A 120 -5.28 -16.08 12.11
CA LEU A 120 -6.47 -15.44 11.50
C LEU A 120 -6.11 -14.43 10.40
N LEU A 121 -4.90 -13.87 10.43
CA LEU A 121 -4.38 -12.91 9.44
C LEU A 121 -3.42 -13.56 8.41
N GLY A 122 -3.26 -14.88 8.47
CA GLY A 122 -2.53 -15.63 7.45
C GLY A 122 -1.04 -15.90 7.72
N GLY A 123 -0.50 -15.60 8.90
CA GLY A 123 0.92 -15.82 9.26
C GLY A 123 1.48 -14.67 10.09
N GLU A 124 2.74 -14.76 10.54
CA GLU A 124 3.43 -13.68 11.28
C GLU A 124 3.24 -12.33 10.57
N GLY A 125 2.54 -11.39 11.23
CA GLY A 125 2.03 -10.20 10.59
C GLY A 125 2.83 -8.97 10.96
N VAL A 126 3.04 -8.07 10.01
CA VAL A 126 3.41 -6.68 10.33
C VAL A 126 2.11 -5.90 10.44
N VAL A 127 1.94 -5.16 11.52
CA VAL A 127 0.82 -4.21 11.67
C VAL A 127 1.38 -2.83 11.90
N PHE A 128 0.56 -1.82 11.63
CA PHE A 128 0.87 -0.46 12.01
C PHE A 128 -0.30 0.14 12.77
N ASP A 129 0.02 0.85 13.85
CA ASP A 129 -0.94 1.60 14.65
C ASP A 129 -0.92 3.05 14.16
N VAL A 130 -2.10 3.61 13.87
CA VAL A 130 -2.27 5.02 13.48
C VAL A 130 -3.04 5.75 14.56
N ARG A 131 -2.62 6.99 14.86
CA ARG A 131 -3.33 7.92 15.74
C ARG A 131 -3.90 9.08 14.94
N GLY A 132 -5.17 9.40 15.16
CA GLY A 132 -5.84 10.48 14.46
C GLY A 132 -5.51 11.88 15.01
N PRO A 133 -5.79 12.94 14.23
CA PRO A 133 -6.57 12.93 12.98
C PRO A 133 -5.77 12.37 11.79
N ALA A 134 -6.33 11.42 11.06
CA ALA A 134 -5.68 10.82 9.89
C ALA A 134 -6.70 10.29 8.88
N THR A 135 -6.35 10.35 7.60
CA THR A 135 -7.04 9.65 6.51
C THR A 135 -6.11 8.58 5.95
N ILE A 136 -6.61 7.34 5.84
CA ILE A 136 -5.84 6.19 5.36
C ILE A 136 -6.63 5.51 4.26
N TYR A 137 -5.96 5.16 3.17
CA TYR A 137 -6.53 4.34 2.10
C TYR A 137 -6.12 2.88 2.28
N LEU A 138 -7.11 2.00 2.16
CA LEU A 138 -6.98 0.56 2.39
C LEU A 138 -7.50 -0.23 1.18
N GLN A 139 -7.04 -1.46 1.02
CA GLN A 139 -7.56 -2.42 0.05
C GLN A 139 -8.35 -3.54 0.74
N THR A 140 -9.39 -4.07 0.11
CA THR A 140 -10.25 -5.09 0.76
C THR A 140 -9.74 -6.53 0.61
N ARG A 141 -8.78 -6.78 -0.29
CA ARG A 141 -8.20 -8.11 -0.51
C ARG A 141 -6.68 -8.07 -0.45
N ILE A 142 -6.11 -9.21 -0.10
CA ILE A 142 -4.67 -9.43 -0.03
C ILE A 142 -4.30 -10.75 -0.73
N ILE A 143 -3.11 -10.80 -1.29
CA ILE A 143 -2.65 -11.95 -2.10
C ILE A 143 -2.47 -13.25 -1.28
N PRO A 144 -1.94 -13.24 -0.04
CA PRO A 144 -1.63 -14.49 0.66
C PRO A 144 -2.83 -15.45 0.87
N PRO A 145 -4.03 -15.01 1.30
CA PRO A 145 -5.22 -15.85 1.37
C PRO A 145 -5.68 -16.36 -0.01
N PHE A 146 -5.59 -15.53 -1.05
CA PHE A 146 -5.94 -15.93 -2.41
C PHE A 146 -4.99 -17.01 -2.94
N ALA A 147 -3.68 -16.83 -2.80
CA ALA A 147 -2.68 -17.81 -3.18
C ALA A 147 -2.87 -19.14 -2.41
N ARG A 148 -3.18 -19.08 -1.11
CA ARG A 148 -3.50 -20.26 -0.29
C ARG A 148 -4.74 -21.00 -0.78
N LEU A 149 -5.76 -20.28 -1.21
CA LEU A 149 -6.96 -20.87 -1.81
C LEU A 149 -6.62 -21.58 -3.13
N LEU A 150 -5.83 -20.93 -3.99
CA LEU A 150 -5.41 -21.49 -5.29
C LEU A 150 -4.61 -22.78 -5.15
N ARG A 151 -3.82 -22.96 -4.08
CA ARG A 151 -3.05 -24.20 -3.84
C ARG A 151 -3.90 -25.47 -3.87
N LYS A 152 -5.21 -25.40 -3.58
CA LYS A 152 -6.12 -26.55 -3.67
C LYS A 152 -6.39 -27.01 -5.11
N PHE A 153 -6.19 -26.13 -6.09
CA PHE A 153 -6.51 -26.33 -7.49
C PHE A 153 -5.25 -26.43 -8.38
N LEU A 154 -4.09 -26.03 -7.86
CA LEU A 154 -2.80 -26.17 -8.53
C LEU A 154 -2.26 -27.58 -8.26
N LYS A 155 -2.03 -28.37 -9.31
CA LYS A 155 -1.32 -29.64 -9.18
C LYS A 155 0.12 -29.34 -8.76
N THR A 156 0.51 -29.78 -7.57
CA THR A 156 1.92 -29.89 -7.21
C THR A 156 2.44 -31.17 -7.85
N SER A 157 3.28 -31.05 -8.88
CA SER A 157 4.14 -32.16 -9.35
C SER A 157 5.21 -32.50 -8.32
#